data_AF-A0A7K8ZX20-F1
#
_entry.id   AF-A0A7K8ZX20-F1
#
_cell.length_a   1.000
_cell.length_b   1.000
_cell.length_c   1.000
_cell.angle_alpha   90.00
_cell.angle_beta   90.00
_cell.angle_gamma   90.00
#
_symmetry.space_group_name_H-M   'P 1'
#
loop_
_entity.id
_entity.type
_entity.pdbx_description
1 polymer ?
#
loop_
_entity_poly.entity_id
_entity_poly.type
_entity_poly.pdbx_seq_one_letter_code
_entity_poly.pdbx_strand_id
1 'polypeptide(L)'
;ISYEEAEELKHLSTPSEDVTGSPDYDCTKNLLEFQSSMKYGPTLMQAQAVHRPINLDYQRQPPPDGKQKLKRSWSVSLPSAKLKEKILPLSQELQNNLERLKLHSFYRAKWTIEQSICNNQNLEDIWIKLNGLIKQNELPSCNATIQRSVGQIWIFCDILYCEYVRNILREKLSLTDKMNLLVHKYGVIFSL
;
A
#
# COMPACT_ATOMS: atom_id res chain seq x y z
N ILE A 1 5.57 43.54 34.88
CA ILE A 1 6.25 42.30 35.30
C ILE A 1 7.39 42.76 36.19
N SER A 2 7.22 42.56 37.50
CA SER A 2 8.14 43.03 38.55
C SER A 2 9.36 42.11 38.62
N TYR A 3 10.47 42.61 39.17
CA TYR A 3 11.74 41.88 39.29
C TYR A 3 11.64 40.59 40.15
N GLU A 4 10.56 40.43 40.92
CA GLU A 4 10.26 39.22 41.70
C GLU A 4 9.66 38.07 40.87
N GLU A 5 9.06 38.34 39.70
CA GLU A 5 8.53 37.28 38.81
C GLU A 5 9.63 36.60 37.97
N ALA A 6 10.84 37.16 37.95
CA ALA A 6 11.98 36.63 37.19
C ALA A 6 12.87 35.66 38.00
N GLU A 7 12.73 35.64 39.33
CA GLU A 7 13.47 34.72 40.21
C GLU A 7 12.78 33.35 40.32
N GLU A 8 11.44 33.29 40.23
CA GLU A 8 10.73 31.99 40.27
C GLU A 8 10.97 31.12 39.02
N LEU A 9 11.39 31.70 37.89
CA LEU A 9 11.70 30.95 36.68
C LEU A 9 13.10 30.31 36.67
N LYS A 10 13.96 30.59 37.66
CA LYS A 10 15.31 30.00 37.74
C LYS A 10 15.35 28.63 38.43
N HIS A 11 14.30 28.25 39.16
CA HIS A 11 14.25 26.96 39.87
C HIS A 11 13.79 25.77 39.02
N LEU A 12 13.47 25.99 37.73
CA LEU A 12 13.03 24.92 36.83
C LEU A 12 14.09 24.46 35.82
N SER A 13 15.31 25.02 35.89
CA SER A 13 16.42 24.62 35.02
C SER A 13 17.41 23.72 35.76
N THR A 14 17.01 22.47 35.99
CA THR A 14 17.94 21.36 36.22
C THR A 14 17.79 20.35 35.09
N PRO A 15 18.88 19.99 34.38
CA PRO A 15 18.84 18.91 33.41
C PRO A 15 18.81 17.59 34.18
N SER A 16 17.63 16.98 34.28
CA SER A 16 17.50 15.56 34.64
C SER A 16 17.75 14.77 33.37
N GLU A 17 18.97 14.26 33.24
CA GLU A 17 19.26 13.11 32.40
C GLU A 17 18.55 11.90 33.01
N ASP A 18 17.40 11.53 32.48
CA ASP A 18 16.92 10.16 32.55
C ASP A 18 16.80 9.63 31.12
N VAL A 19 17.92 9.10 30.64
CA VAL A 19 17.94 8.16 29.52
C VAL A 19 17.22 6.91 30.00
N THR A 20 15.88 6.93 29.91
CA THR A 20 15.10 5.70 29.96
C THR A 20 15.37 5.01 28.63
N GLY A 21 16.30 4.05 28.65
CA GLY A 21 16.58 3.20 27.51
C GLY A 21 15.28 2.61 27.00
N SER A 22 14.93 2.95 25.74
CA SER A 22 13.87 2.25 25.03
C SER A 22 14.19 0.76 25.09
N PRO A 23 13.28 -0.11 25.58
CA PRO A 23 13.50 -1.53 25.40
C PRO A 23 13.63 -1.76 23.90
N ASP A 24 14.75 -2.36 23.50
CA ASP A 24 15.05 -2.69 22.12
C ASP A 24 13.91 -3.58 21.61
N TYR A 25 12.98 -2.97 20.86
CA TYR A 25 11.77 -3.64 20.42
C TYR A 25 12.17 -4.56 19.27
N ASP A 26 12.57 -5.78 19.63
CA ASP A 26 12.85 -6.82 18.66
C ASP A 26 11.53 -7.42 18.17
N CYS A 27 11.06 -6.90 17.03
CA CYS A 27 9.85 -7.37 16.34
C CYS A 27 9.98 -8.79 15.78
N THR A 28 11.17 -9.40 15.83
CA THR A 28 11.42 -10.77 15.35
C THR A 28 11.33 -11.83 16.45
N LYS A 29 11.26 -11.41 17.72
CA LYS A 29 11.34 -12.29 18.91
C LYS A 29 10.31 -13.43 18.94
N ASN A 30 9.17 -13.27 18.27
CA ASN A 30 8.11 -14.29 18.20
C ASN A 30 7.89 -14.87 16.80
N LEU A 31 8.73 -14.52 15.83
CA LEU A 31 8.63 -15.02 14.46
C LEU A 31 9.72 -16.10 14.27
N LEU A 32 9.40 -17.32 14.71
CA LEU A 32 10.30 -18.49 14.65
C LEU A 32 10.83 -18.76 13.23
N GLU A 33 10.13 -18.31 12.20
CA GLU A 33 10.52 -18.43 10.79
C GLU A 33 11.71 -17.54 10.36
N PHE A 34 12.09 -16.54 11.19
CA PHE A 34 13.19 -15.61 10.90
C PHE A 34 14.45 -15.86 11.75
N GLN A 35 14.49 -16.92 12.55
CA GLN A 35 15.71 -17.26 13.30
C GLN A 35 16.77 -17.83 12.35
N SER A 36 17.75 -17.00 11.99
CA SER A 36 18.87 -17.37 11.13
C SER A 36 19.84 -18.31 11.87
N SER A 37 19.50 -19.59 12.00
CA SER A 37 20.51 -20.61 12.27
C SER A 37 21.31 -20.86 10.98
N MET A 38 22.27 -19.98 10.69
CA MET A 38 23.22 -20.19 9.59
C MET A 38 24.05 -21.45 9.87
N LYS A 39 23.70 -22.55 9.22
CA LYS A 39 24.64 -23.62 8.88
C LYS A 39 24.82 -23.61 7.37
N TYR A 40 26.04 -23.26 6.93
CA TYR A 40 26.42 -23.23 5.54
C TYR A 40 26.32 -24.63 4.91
N GLY A 41 25.54 -24.76 3.83
CA GLY A 41 25.47 -25.93 2.96
C GLY A 41 24.59 -25.59 1.74
N PRO A 42 24.94 -26.00 0.51
CA PRO A 42 24.21 -25.57 -0.68
C PRO A 42 22.95 -26.41 -0.78
N THR A 43 21.83 -25.86 -0.34
CA THR A 43 20.52 -26.43 -0.64
C THR A 43 19.60 -25.30 -1.05
N LEU A 44 19.27 -25.31 -2.34
CA LEU A 44 18.24 -24.52 -2.98
C LEU A 44 16.91 -24.77 -2.24
N MET A 45 16.60 -23.96 -1.22
CA MET A 45 15.34 -24.04 -0.50
C MET A 45 14.27 -23.34 -1.33
N GLN A 46 13.57 -24.14 -2.11
CA GLN A 46 12.30 -23.81 -2.72
C GLN A 46 11.33 -23.39 -1.60
N ALA A 47 10.90 -22.12 -1.60
CA ALA A 47 9.96 -21.60 -0.62
C ALA A 47 8.64 -22.36 -0.73
N GLN A 48 8.40 -23.28 0.20
CA GLN A 48 7.13 -23.99 0.31
C GLN A 48 6.10 -23.04 0.91
N ALA A 49 5.12 -22.65 0.10
CA ALA A 49 3.97 -21.90 0.55
C ALA A 49 3.19 -22.74 1.57
N VAL A 50 3.20 -22.33 2.84
CA VAL A 50 2.29 -22.86 3.86
C VAL A 50 0.88 -22.42 3.48
N HIS A 51 0.18 -23.26 2.72
CA HIS A 51 -1.26 -23.13 2.52
C HIS A 51 -1.97 -23.39 3.85
N ARG A 52 -2.14 -22.34 4.65
CA ARG A 52 -3.15 -22.33 5.72
C ARG A 52 -4.45 -21.82 5.10
N PRO A 53 -5.46 -22.68 4.86
CA PRO A 53 -6.77 -22.19 4.46
C PRO A 53 -7.39 -21.48 5.66
N ILE A 54 -7.37 -20.15 5.66
CA ILE A 54 -8.24 -19.37 6.53
C ILE A 54 -9.62 -19.41 5.86
N ASN A 55 -10.45 -20.39 6.25
CA ASN A 55 -11.89 -20.34 5.99
C ASN A 55 -12.43 -19.11 6.70
N LEU A 56 -12.70 -18.06 5.92
CA LEU A 56 -13.27 -16.82 6.42
C LEU A 56 -14.62 -16.64 5.75
N ASP A 57 -15.59 -17.35 6.31
CA ASP A 57 -17.00 -17.09 6.04
C ASP A 57 -17.33 -15.66 6.48
N TYR A 58 -17.74 -14.83 5.53
CA TYR A 58 -18.27 -13.51 5.80
C TYR A 58 -19.50 -13.28 4.94
N GLN A 59 -20.63 -13.85 5.37
CA GLN A 59 -21.92 -13.18 5.24
C GLN A 59 -21.86 -11.88 6.05
N ARG A 60 -21.57 -10.75 5.38
CA ARG A 60 -21.56 -9.44 6.02
C ARG A 60 -22.92 -8.78 5.83
N GLN A 61 -23.77 -8.84 6.86
CA GLN A 61 -24.87 -7.91 7.00
C GLN A 61 -24.31 -6.47 7.12
N PRO A 62 -24.95 -5.46 6.50
CA PRO A 62 -24.53 -4.08 6.65
C PRO A 62 -24.75 -3.63 8.12
N PRO A 63 -23.79 -2.90 8.72
CA PRO A 63 -23.94 -2.42 10.10
C PRO A 63 -25.02 -1.34 10.17
N PRO A 64 -25.76 -1.26 11.30
CA PRO A 64 -26.81 -0.28 11.49
C PRO A 64 -26.26 1.15 11.58
N ASP A 65 -27.10 2.07 11.14
CA ASP A 65 -26.88 3.49 10.91
C ASP A 65 -26.26 4.20 12.12
N GLY A 66 -24.99 4.54 12.01
CA GLY A 66 -24.24 5.29 13.00
C GLY A 66 -23.00 5.83 12.33
N LYS A 67 -22.92 7.15 12.18
CA LYS A 67 -21.85 7.90 11.47
C LYS A 67 -20.47 7.31 11.78
N GLN A 68 -20.00 6.39 10.92
CA GLN A 68 -18.73 5.74 11.11
C GLN A 68 -17.65 6.80 10.96
N LYS A 69 -16.88 7.03 12.03
CA LYS A 69 -15.65 7.82 11.94
C LYS A 69 -14.82 7.21 10.80
N LEU A 70 -14.47 8.06 9.83
CA LEU A 70 -13.84 7.70 8.56
C LEU A 70 -12.48 7.04 8.82
N LYS A 71 -12.50 5.74 9.11
CA LYS A 71 -11.29 4.95 9.33
C LYS A 71 -10.62 4.77 7.97
N ARG A 72 -9.33 5.03 7.87
CA ARG A 72 -8.56 4.61 6.69
C ARG A 72 -8.74 3.11 6.53
N SER A 73 -9.16 2.70 5.35
CA SER A 73 -9.31 1.30 4.98
C SER A 73 -8.14 0.92 4.08
N TRP A 74 -7.60 -0.28 4.30
CA TRP A 74 -6.51 -0.84 3.51
C TRP A 74 -6.91 -2.20 2.95
N SER A 75 -6.39 -2.52 1.77
CA SER A 75 -6.54 -3.84 1.14
C SER A 75 -5.22 -4.21 0.47
N VAL A 76 -4.86 -5.49 0.54
CA VAL A 76 -3.54 -6.01 0.10
C VAL A 76 -3.74 -7.33 -0.64
N SER A 77 -3.09 -7.47 -1.79
CA SER A 77 -3.09 -8.70 -2.58
C SER A 77 -2.05 -9.68 -2.05
N LEU A 78 -2.32 -10.98 -2.14
CA LEU A 78 -1.32 -12.00 -1.89
C LEU A 78 -0.57 -12.37 -3.19
N PRO A 79 0.69 -12.85 -3.09
CA PRO A 79 1.40 -13.38 -4.24
C PRO A 79 0.62 -14.52 -4.91
N SER A 80 0.41 -14.43 -6.23
CA SER A 80 -0.30 -15.45 -7.01
C SER A 80 0.54 -15.88 -8.20
N ALA A 81 0.91 -17.16 -8.27
CA ALA A 81 1.69 -17.72 -9.38
C ALA A 81 0.94 -17.64 -10.72
N LYS A 82 -0.40 -17.69 -10.69
CA LYS A 82 -1.27 -17.72 -11.89
C LYS A 82 -1.22 -16.43 -12.72
N LEU A 83 -0.76 -15.32 -12.14
CA LEU A 83 -0.72 -14.03 -12.82
C LEU A 83 0.50 -13.85 -13.71
N LYS A 84 1.61 -14.57 -13.45
CA LYS A 84 2.88 -14.38 -14.17
C LYS A 84 2.78 -14.61 -15.68
N GLU A 85 1.86 -15.48 -16.11
CA GLU A 85 1.65 -15.81 -17.52
C GLU A 85 0.89 -14.75 -18.32
N LYS A 86 0.19 -13.82 -17.65
CA LYS A 86 -0.68 -12.82 -18.28
C LYS A 86 -0.05 -11.43 -18.40
N ILE A 87 1.16 -11.25 -17.87
CA ILE A 87 1.80 -9.94 -17.79
C ILE A 87 2.58 -9.70 -19.07
N LEU A 88 2.14 -8.71 -19.84
CA LEU A 88 2.83 -8.23 -21.03
C LEU A 88 4.03 -7.34 -20.65
N PRO A 89 5.05 -7.24 -21.51
CA PRO A 89 6.13 -6.27 -21.32
C PRO A 89 5.58 -4.85 -21.29
N LEU A 90 6.27 -3.97 -20.55
CA LEU A 90 5.87 -2.56 -20.43
C LEU A 90 5.89 -1.86 -21.78
N SER A 91 5.01 -0.89 -22.01
CA SER A 91 5.00 -0.06 -23.21
C SER A 91 6.33 0.67 -23.40
N GLN A 92 6.71 0.93 -24.66
CA GLN A 92 7.96 1.61 -24.99
C GLN A 92 8.04 3.00 -24.34
N GLU A 93 6.91 3.72 -24.27
CA GLU A 93 6.83 5.02 -23.61
C GLU A 93 7.21 4.92 -22.13
N LEU A 94 6.63 3.96 -21.40
CA LEU A 94 6.96 3.75 -20.01
C LEU A 94 8.41 3.31 -19.84
N GLN A 95 8.91 2.39 -20.66
CA GLN A 95 10.32 1.98 -20.63
C GLN A 95 11.28 3.17 -20.79
N ASN A 96 11.05 4.04 -21.79
CA ASN A 96 11.84 5.25 -22.01
C ASN A 96 11.80 6.20 -20.81
N ASN A 97 10.63 6.34 -20.16
CA ASN A 97 10.50 7.14 -18.94
C ASN A 97 11.29 6.55 -17.77
N LEU A 98 11.29 5.22 -17.61
CA LEU A 98 12.07 4.57 -16.56
C LEU A 98 13.58 4.73 -16.77
N GLU A 99 14.05 4.59 -18.01
CA GLU A 99 15.45 4.80 -18.36
C GLU A 99 15.89 6.24 -18.07
N ARG A 100 15.10 7.23 -18.54
CA ARG A 100 15.36 8.66 -18.31
C ARG A 100 15.42 9.01 -16.82
N LEU A 101 14.55 8.41 -16.02
CA LEU A 101 14.47 8.65 -14.57
C LEU A 101 15.37 7.72 -13.75
N LYS A 102 16.07 6.77 -14.39
CA LYS A 102 16.89 5.72 -13.77
C LYS A 102 16.11 4.92 -12.71
N LEU A 103 14.85 4.61 -13.02
CA LEU A 103 13.94 3.87 -12.16
C LEU A 103 13.97 2.37 -12.50
N HIS A 104 14.06 1.53 -11.48
CA HIS A 104 13.93 0.08 -11.64
C HIS A 104 12.45 -0.33 -11.71
N SER A 105 12.10 -1.36 -12.49
CA SER A 105 10.72 -1.87 -12.62
C SER A 105 10.12 -2.41 -11.32
N PHE A 106 10.94 -2.71 -10.31
CA PHE A 106 10.49 -3.12 -8.97
C PHE A 106 10.20 -1.94 -8.02
N TYR A 107 10.36 -0.69 -8.47
CA TYR A 107 9.93 0.46 -7.67
C TYR A 107 8.42 0.44 -7.46
N ARG A 108 7.99 0.90 -6.28
CA ARG A 108 6.58 1.11 -5.96
C ARG A 108 6.07 2.40 -6.62
N ALA A 109 5.00 2.25 -7.39
CA ALA A 109 4.26 3.35 -7.98
C ALA A 109 2.81 3.34 -7.48
N LYS A 110 2.10 4.45 -7.70
CA LYS A 110 0.74 4.71 -7.24
C LYS A 110 -0.13 5.14 -8.41
N TRP A 111 -1.18 4.38 -8.67
CA TRP A 111 -2.34 4.83 -9.42
C TRP A 111 -3.31 5.57 -8.51
N THR A 112 -3.94 6.62 -9.03
CA THR A 112 -4.96 7.39 -8.31
C THR A 112 -6.28 7.29 -9.08
N ILE A 113 -7.35 6.90 -8.38
CA ILE A 113 -8.73 6.99 -8.87
C ILE A 113 -9.37 8.18 -8.15
N GLU A 114 -9.85 9.13 -8.94
CA GLU A 114 -10.56 10.31 -8.47
C GLU A 114 -12.05 10.18 -8.77
N GLN A 115 -12.90 10.88 -8.01
CA GLN A 115 -14.35 10.84 -8.24
C GLN A 115 -14.76 11.25 -9.67
N SER A 116 -13.98 12.11 -10.32
CA SER A 116 -14.20 12.54 -11.71
C SER A 116 -14.19 11.39 -12.72
N ILE A 117 -13.36 10.37 -12.48
CA ILE A 117 -13.15 9.27 -13.44
C ILE A 117 -14.09 8.07 -13.21
N CYS A 118 -14.96 8.15 -12.19
CA CYS A 118 -15.81 7.04 -11.71
C CYS A 118 -17.12 6.85 -12.49
N ASN A 119 -17.33 7.51 -13.63
CA ASN A 119 -18.54 7.39 -14.49
C ASN A 119 -19.87 7.33 -13.70
N ASN A 120 -20.13 8.37 -12.89
CA ASN A 120 -21.31 8.51 -12.01
C ASN A 120 -21.43 7.48 -10.87
N GLN A 121 -20.47 6.57 -10.68
CA GLN A 121 -20.41 5.68 -9.51
C GLN A 121 -19.82 6.41 -8.30
N ASN A 122 -20.24 6.05 -7.09
CA ASN A 122 -19.64 6.54 -5.86
C ASN A 122 -18.25 5.90 -5.65
N LEU A 123 -17.30 6.67 -5.12
CA LEU A 123 -15.98 6.17 -4.71
C LEU A 123 -16.06 4.95 -3.78
N GLU A 124 -17.05 4.87 -2.89
CA GLU A 124 -17.26 3.71 -2.01
C GLU A 124 -17.63 2.44 -2.78
N ASP A 125 -18.46 2.55 -3.82
CA ASP A 125 -18.84 1.40 -4.65
C ASP A 125 -17.62 0.87 -5.40
N ILE A 126 -16.80 1.79 -5.93
CA ILE A 126 -15.52 1.47 -6.56
C ILE A 126 -14.58 0.81 -5.55
N TRP A 127 -14.51 1.32 -4.32
CA TRP A 127 -13.69 0.77 -3.25
C TRP A 127 -14.11 -0.66 -2.87
N ILE A 128 -15.42 -0.93 -2.78
CA ILE A 128 -15.94 -2.29 -2.50
C ILE A 128 -15.54 -3.26 -3.61
N LYS A 129 -15.73 -2.87 -4.88
CA LYS A 129 -15.35 -3.69 -6.04
C LYS A 129 -13.84 -3.95 -6.08
N LEU A 130 -13.03 -2.90 -5.90
CA LEU A 130 -11.57 -3.00 -5.84
C LEU A 130 -11.11 -3.97 -4.75
N ASN A 131 -11.71 -3.90 -3.57
CA ASN A 131 -11.39 -4.83 -2.48
C ASN A 131 -11.67 -6.28 -2.86
N GLY A 132 -12.73 -6.53 -3.63
CA GLY A 132 -13.01 -7.85 -4.21
C GLY A 132 -11.86 -8.34 -5.09
N LEU A 133 -11.45 -7.51 -6.06
CA LEU A 133 -10.36 -7.83 -7.00
C LEU A 133 -9.03 -8.14 -6.29
N ILE A 134 -8.69 -7.32 -5.28
CA ILE A 134 -7.46 -7.50 -4.49
C ILE A 134 -7.51 -8.81 -3.70
N LYS A 135 -8.64 -9.11 -3.04
CA LYS A 135 -8.82 -10.33 -2.25
C LYS A 135 -8.84 -11.60 -3.10
N GLN A 136 -9.32 -11.49 -4.33
CA GLN A 136 -9.30 -12.57 -5.32
C GLN A 136 -7.93 -12.74 -5.98
N ASN A 137 -6.94 -11.91 -5.59
CA ASN A 137 -5.59 -11.89 -6.15
C ASN A 137 -5.60 -11.71 -7.67
N GLU A 138 -6.51 -10.87 -8.19
CA GLU A 138 -6.51 -10.45 -9.61
C GLU A 138 -5.49 -9.32 -9.87
N LEU A 139 -5.06 -8.62 -8.82
CA LEU A 139 -4.11 -7.52 -8.88
C LEU A 139 -2.79 -7.92 -8.20
N PRO A 140 -1.66 -8.06 -8.93
CA PRO A 140 -0.39 -8.52 -8.37
C PRO A 140 0.33 -7.42 -7.57
N SER A 141 0.86 -7.77 -6.40
CA SER A 141 1.65 -6.86 -5.54
C SER A 141 0.94 -5.52 -5.26
N CYS A 142 -0.39 -5.56 -5.17
CA CYS A 142 -1.22 -4.37 -5.01
C CYS A 142 -1.61 -4.13 -3.56
N ASN A 143 -1.43 -2.88 -3.12
CA ASN A 143 -2.00 -2.36 -1.88
C ASN A 143 -2.88 -1.18 -2.22
N ALA A 144 -4.07 -1.08 -1.64
CA ALA A 144 -4.95 0.05 -1.88
C ALA A 144 -5.43 0.70 -0.59
N THR A 145 -5.71 1.99 -0.66
CA THR A 145 -6.35 2.76 0.41
C THR A 145 -7.31 3.79 -0.15
N ILE A 146 -8.46 3.95 0.50
CA ILE A 146 -9.41 5.02 0.21
C ILE A 146 -9.15 6.22 1.12
N GLN A 147 -8.92 7.38 0.50
CA GLN A 147 -8.71 8.66 1.15
C GLN A 147 -9.98 9.51 0.97
N ARG A 148 -10.96 9.25 1.85
CA ARG A 148 -12.29 9.87 1.78
C ARG A 148 -12.27 11.39 1.88
N SER A 149 -11.33 11.95 2.66
CA SER A 149 -11.18 13.40 2.84
C SER A 149 -10.78 14.13 1.57
N VAL A 150 -10.12 13.45 0.63
CA VAL A 150 -9.69 14.03 -0.66
C VAL A 150 -10.43 13.41 -1.85
N GLY A 151 -11.41 12.52 -1.61
CA GLY A 151 -12.18 11.89 -2.68
C GLY A 151 -11.36 11.02 -3.63
N GLN A 152 -10.32 10.34 -3.12
CA GLN A 152 -9.43 9.52 -3.94
C GLN A 152 -9.26 8.09 -3.39
N ILE A 153 -9.03 7.15 -4.29
CA ILE A 153 -8.47 5.84 -3.96
C ILE A 153 -7.05 5.77 -4.50
N TRP A 154 -6.12 5.36 -3.65
CA TRP A 154 -4.72 5.16 -4.01
C TRP A 154 -4.45 3.67 -4.12
N ILE A 155 -3.98 3.24 -5.29
CA ILE A 155 -3.59 1.85 -5.56
C ILE A 155 -2.10 1.85 -5.83
N PHE A 156 -1.35 1.24 -4.93
CA PHE A 156 0.08 1.08 -5.03
C PHE A 156 0.40 -0.28 -5.62
N CYS A 157 1.31 -0.33 -6.59
CA CYS A 157 1.77 -1.54 -7.26
C CYS A 157 3.23 -1.37 -7.70
N ASP A 158 3.92 -2.48 -8.02
CA ASP A 158 5.26 -2.40 -8.61
C ASP A 158 5.14 -1.95 -10.06
N ILE A 159 6.08 -1.12 -10.54
CA ILE A 159 6.08 -0.60 -11.92
C ILE A 159 6.00 -1.73 -12.95
N LEU A 160 6.62 -2.88 -12.67
CA LEU A 160 6.57 -4.09 -13.49
C LEU A 160 5.14 -4.52 -13.85
N TYR A 161 4.17 -4.26 -12.98
CA TYR A 161 2.79 -4.67 -13.17
C TYR A 161 1.82 -3.51 -13.39
N CYS A 162 2.32 -2.26 -13.46
CA CYS A 162 1.45 -1.09 -13.36
C CYS A 162 0.45 -0.97 -14.52
N GLU A 163 0.84 -1.29 -15.75
CA GLU A 163 -0.05 -1.26 -16.92
C GLU A 163 -1.10 -2.37 -16.85
N TYR A 164 -0.68 -3.57 -16.45
CA TYR A 164 -1.60 -4.69 -16.22
C TYR A 164 -2.66 -4.32 -15.18
N VAL A 165 -2.22 -3.79 -14.02
CA VAL A 165 -3.10 -3.33 -12.94
C VAL A 165 -4.07 -2.28 -13.47
N ARG A 166 -3.59 -1.26 -14.19
CA ARG A 166 -4.46 -0.22 -14.76
C ARG A 166 -5.51 -0.79 -15.70
N ASN A 167 -5.15 -1.75 -16.56
CA ASN A 167 -6.10 -2.35 -17.49
C ASN A 167 -7.21 -3.11 -16.76
N ILE A 168 -6.86 -3.92 -15.74
CA ILE A 168 -7.85 -4.59 -14.90
C ILE A 168 -8.74 -3.58 -14.16
N LEU A 169 -8.17 -2.50 -13.60
CA LEU A 169 -8.95 -1.45 -12.95
C LEU A 169 -9.95 -0.81 -13.92
N ARG A 170 -9.50 -0.47 -15.12
CA ARG A 170 -10.36 0.14 -16.16
C ARG A 170 -11.49 -0.79 -16.58
N GLU A 171 -11.18 -2.05 -16.88
CA GLU A 171 -12.16 -3.04 -17.36
C GLU A 171 -13.16 -3.43 -16.28
N LYS A 172 -12.70 -3.69 -15.06
CA LYS A 172 -13.54 -4.24 -13.97
C LYS A 172 -14.28 -3.16 -13.19
N LEU A 173 -13.78 -1.93 -13.16
CA LEU A 173 -14.39 -0.82 -12.42
C LEU A 173 -15.10 0.20 -13.34
N SER A 174 -15.06 -0.02 -14.65
CA SER A 174 -15.69 0.83 -15.67
C SER A 174 -15.24 2.30 -15.59
N LEU A 175 -13.94 2.51 -15.41
CA LEU A 175 -13.33 3.85 -15.36
C LEU A 175 -13.21 4.42 -16.79
N THR A 176 -13.59 5.68 -16.99
CA THR A 176 -13.73 6.28 -18.32
C THR A 176 -12.54 7.12 -18.75
N ASP A 177 -11.82 7.70 -17.80
CA ASP A 177 -10.77 8.69 -18.06
C ASP A 177 -9.35 8.17 -17.82
N LYS A 178 -8.38 9.00 -18.20
CA LYS A 178 -6.96 8.76 -17.98
C LYS A 178 -6.64 8.64 -16.50
N MET A 179 -5.78 7.69 -16.17
CA MET A 179 -5.21 7.53 -14.84
C MET A 179 -3.75 7.97 -14.86
N ASN A 180 -3.28 8.50 -13.73
CA ASN A 180 -1.90 8.93 -13.56
C ASN A 180 -1.12 7.95 -12.68
N LEU A 181 0.06 7.54 -13.15
CA LEU A 181 1.01 6.73 -12.41
C LEU A 181 2.03 7.64 -11.75
N LEU A 182 2.07 7.62 -10.42
CA LEU A 182 2.99 8.43 -9.63
C LEU A 182 4.06 7.59 -8.97
N VAL A 183 5.30 8.07 -9.00
CA VAL A 183 6.40 7.51 -8.21
C VAL A 183 6.84 8.55 -7.18
N HIS A 184 7.01 8.12 -5.94
CA HIS A 184 7.45 9.00 -4.86
C HIS A 184 8.76 9.70 -5.23
N LYS A 185 8.85 11.02 -4.99
CA LYS A 185 9.96 11.93 -5.38
C LYS A 185 10.03 12.29 -6.88
N TYR A 186 9.40 11.53 -7.78
CA TYR A 186 9.42 11.80 -9.22
C TYR A 186 8.11 12.40 -9.74
N GLY A 187 7.02 12.28 -8.98
CA GLY A 187 5.71 12.76 -9.41
C GLY A 187 5.08 11.82 -10.44
N VAL A 188 4.27 12.38 -11.34
CA VAL A 188 3.63 11.62 -12.43
C VAL A 188 4.70 11.24 -13.44
N ILE A 189 4.86 9.94 -13.69
CA ILE A 189 5.83 9.41 -14.66
C ILE A 189 5.17 8.86 -15.92
N PHE A 190 3.87 8.61 -15.87
CA PHE A 190 3.12 7.99 -16.96
C PHE A 190 1.62 8.19 -16.77
N SER A 191 0.87 8.27 -17.86
CA SER A 191 -0.58 8.45 -17.85
C SER A 191 -1.23 7.60 -18.94
N LEU A 192 -2.29 6.88 -18.60
CA LEU A 192 -2.99 5.95 -19.50
C LEU A 192 -4.49 6.15 -19.45
#